data_AF-A0A2N5A803-F1
#
_entry.id   AF-A0A2N5A803-F1
#
_cell.length_a   1.000
_cell.length_b   1.000
_cell.length_c   1.000
_cell.angle_alpha   90.00
_cell.angle_beta   90.00
_cell.angle_gamma   90.00
#
_symmetry.space_group_name_H-M   'P 1'
#
loop_
_entity.id
_entity.type
_entity.pdbx_description
1 polymer ?
#
loop_
_entity_poly.entity_id
_entity_poly.type
_entity_poly.pdbx_seq_one_letter_code
_entity_poly.pdbx_strand_id
1 'polypeptide(L)'
;LEQHLPVSVRRYLAQEKIDFYTLNAVDIARELGLGGRFNMLMQAAFFKLTAIIDPQTAADYLKQAVEKSYGSKGASVIEMNQRAIELGMAALHRVTVPAHWATLEAPAPQASTLMPDFIRDILQPMNRQRGDLLPVSAFAGMEDGTFPSGTAAWEKRGIALEVPVWQPDGCTQCNQCAFVCPHAAIRPALLNAEEQDTAPAGLLSKPAQGAKDYHYHLAISPLDCSGCGNCVESCPSRGKALQMVSLDSQRAMAPVWDYALGLAPKDNPFRKTTVKGSQFETPLLEFSGACAGCGETPYARLITQLFGDRMLIANAPGCSS
;
A
#
# COMPACT_ATOMS: atom_id res chain seq x y z
N LEU A 1 3.81 21.15 -3.04
CA LEU A 1 5.08 20.74 -3.69
C LEU A 1 6.26 20.80 -2.72
N GLU A 2 6.53 21.94 -2.07
CA GLU A 2 7.69 22.06 -1.16
C GLU A 2 7.65 21.13 0.05
N GLN A 3 6.45 20.79 0.55
CA GLN A 3 6.25 19.84 1.64
C GLN A 3 6.50 18.38 1.24
N HIS A 4 6.41 18.04 -0.05
CA HIS A 4 6.40 16.64 -0.51
C HIS A 4 7.59 16.28 -1.42
N LEU A 5 8.15 17.24 -2.17
CA LEU A 5 9.32 16.97 -3.01
C LEU A 5 10.60 16.93 -2.17
N PRO A 6 11.39 15.84 -2.25
CA PRO A 6 12.67 15.76 -1.59
C PRO A 6 13.59 16.93 -1.99
N VAL A 7 14.42 17.37 -1.05
CA VAL A 7 15.37 18.47 -1.30
C VAL A 7 16.30 18.15 -2.48
N SER A 8 16.76 16.90 -2.61
CA SER A 8 17.61 16.46 -3.72
C SER A 8 16.93 16.65 -5.08
N VAL A 9 15.65 16.32 -5.19
CA VAL A 9 14.85 16.50 -6.42
C VAL A 9 14.64 17.98 -6.71
N ARG A 10 14.29 18.78 -5.68
CA ARG A 10 14.11 20.23 -5.84
C ARG A 10 15.38 20.93 -6.32
N ARG A 11 16.52 20.57 -5.74
CA ARG A 11 17.84 21.07 -6.18
C ARG A 11 18.10 20.69 -7.63
N TYR A 12 17.91 19.42 -7.99
CA TYR A 12 18.14 18.93 -9.33
C TYR A 12 17.28 19.67 -10.37
N LEU A 13 15.98 19.83 -10.10
CA LEU A 13 15.07 20.60 -10.96
C LEU A 13 15.57 22.04 -11.21
N ALA A 14 16.09 22.70 -10.18
CA ALA A 14 16.56 24.09 -10.29
C ALA A 14 17.94 24.22 -10.94
N GLN A 15 18.88 23.34 -10.60
CA GLN A 15 20.24 23.35 -11.12
C GLN A 15 20.28 23.02 -12.61
N GLU A 16 19.51 22.02 -13.03
CA GLU A 16 19.40 21.59 -14.43
C GLU A 16 18.37 22.40 -15.23
N LYS A 17 17.71 23.39 -14.59
CA LYS A 17 16.69 24.26 -15.21
C LYS A 17 15.59 23.47 -15.92
N ILE A 18 15.07 22.45 -15.24
CA ILE A 18 14.08 21.52 -15.80
C ILE A 18 12.72 22.21 -15.93
N ASP A 19 12.09 22.06 -17.09
CA ASP A 19 10.70 22.45 -17.30
C ASP A 19 9.77 21.49 -16.55
N PHE A 20 9.31 21.93 -15.39
CA PHE A 20 8.53 21.10 -14.48
C PHE A 20 7.03 21.30 -14.67
N TYR A 21 6.29 20.18 -14.77
CA TYR A 21 4.84 20.16 -14.93
C TYR A 21 4.19 19.21 -13.93
N THR A 22 2.97 19.54 -13.51
CA THR A 22 2.13 18.70 -12.63
C THR A 22 0.77 18.44 -13.27
N LEU A 23 0.25 17.23 -13.08
CA LEU A 23 -1.09 16.82 -13.51
C LEU A 23 -1.67 15.90 -12.43
N ASN A 24 -2.84 16.25 -11.89
CA ASN A 24 -3.54 15.37 -10.95
C ASN A 24 -4.34 14.32 -11.71
N ALA A 25 -3.63 13.32 -12.23
CA ALA A 25 -4.22 12.33 -13.13
C ALA A 25 -5.22 11.39 -12.41
N VAL A 26 -5.07 11.21 -11.10
CA VAL A 26 -5.94 10.35 -10.28
C VAL A 26 -7.33 10.95 -10.14
N ASP A 27 -7.43 12.22 -9.72
CA ASP A 27 -8.73 12.86 -9.52
C ASP A 27 -9.48 13.01 -10.85
N ILE A 28 -8.78 13.39 -11.93
CA ILE A 28 -9.38 13.46 -13.26
C ILE A 28 -9.91 12.08 -13.71
N ALA A 29 -9.13 11.01 -13.53
CA ALA A 29 -9.58 9.67 -13.89
C ALA A 29 -10.80 9.22 -13.06
N ARG A 30 -10.85 9.59 -11.77
CA ARG A 30 -11.98 9.30 -10.88
C ARG A 30 -13.25 10.03 -11.30
N GLU A 31 -13.15 11.33 -11.60
CA GLU A 31 -14.28 12.14 -12.08
C GLU A 31 -14.84 11.63 -13.41
N LEU A 32 -13.97 11.10 -14.28
CA LEU A 32 -14.36 10.49 -15.55
C LEU A 32 -14.93 9.07 -15.43
N GLY A 33 -14.94 8.46 -14.23
CA GLY A 33 -15.38 7.07 -14.05
C GLY A 33 -14.35 6.02 -14.52
N LEU A 34 -13.11 6.41 -14.80
CA LEU A 34 -12.00 5.51 -15.16
C LEU A 34 -11.34 4.87 -13.93
N GLY A 35 -11.76 5.26 -12.72
CA GLY A 35 -11.20 4.77 -11.46
C GLY A 35 -9.72 5.13 -11.34
N GLY A 36 -8.87 4.16 -11.05
CA GLY A 36 -7.41 4.35 -10.97
C GLY A 36 -6.69 4.33 -12.33
N ARG A 37 -7.39 4.33 -13.47
CA ARG A 37 -6.79 4.23 -14.81
C ARG A 37 -6.53 5.61 -15.40
N PHE A 38 -5.33 6.12 -15.16
CA PHE A 38 -4.90 7.43 -15.65
C PHE A 38 -3.83 7.35 -16.77
N ASN A 39 -3.65 6.17 -17.38
CA ASN A 39 -2.68 5.96 -18.46
C ASN A 39 -2.91 6.88 -19.67
N MET A 40 -4.16 7.05 -20.11
CA MET A 40 -4.49 7.92 -21.24
C MET A 40 -4.19 9.39 -20.96
N LEU A 41 -4.42 9.85 -19.73
CA LEU A 41 -4.07 11.20 -19.29
C LEU A 41 -2.55 11.42 -19.38
N MET A 42 -1.76 10.48 -18.86
CA MET A 42 -0.30 10.57 -18.86
C MET A 42 0.29 10.47 -20.27
N GLN A 43 -0.28 9.63 -21.13
CA GLN A 43 0.16 9.50 -22.53
C GLN A 43 -0.14 10.77 -23.33
N ALA A 44 -1.32 11.36 -23.15
CA ALA A 44 -1.67 12.62 -23.78
C ALA A 44 -0.76 13.77 -23.31
N ALA A 45 -0.46 13.83 -22.01
CA ALA A 45 0.50 14.78 -21.45
C ALA A 45 1.90 14.63 -22.06
N PHE A 46 2.38 13.38 -22.23
CA PHE A 46 3.66 13.10 -22.87
C PHE A 46 3.76 13.68 -24.29
N PHE A 47 2.77 13.43 -25.14
CA PHE A 47 2.78 13.96 -26.51
C PHE A 47 2.70 15.47 -26.54
N LYS A 48 1.90 16.07 -25.64
CA LYS A 48 1.76 17.52 -25.53
C LYS A 48 3.07 18.19 -25.13
N LEU A 49 3.81 17.63 -24.17
CA LEU A 49 5.04 18.20 -23.64
C LEU A 49 6.25 17.98 -24.53
N THR A 50 6.37 16.79 -25.14
CA THR A 50 7.52 16.47 -26.00
C THR A 50 7.44 17.13 -27.36
N ALA A 51 6.23 17.43 -27.85
CA ALA A 51 5.98 18.04 -29.15
C ALA A 51 6.70 17.35 -30.31
N ILE A 52 6.95 16.03 -30.20
CA ILE A 52 7.59 15.21 -31.25
C ILE A 52 6.72 15.19 -32.52
N ILE A 53 5.41 15.34 -32.34
CA ILE A 53 4.41 15.58 -33.38
C ILE A 53 3.48 16.70 -32.94
N ASP A 54 2.75 17.29 -33.90
CA ASP A 54 1.74 18.30 -33.61
C ASP A 54 0.70 17.78 -32.57
N PRO A 55 0.36 18.56 -31.53
CA PRO A 55 -0.54 18.10 -30.47
C PRO A 55 -1.92 17.67 -30.95
N GLN A 56 -2.49 18.33 -31.96
CA GLN A 56 -3.80 17.94 -32.49
C GLN A 56 -3.70 16.59 -33.21
N THR A 57 -2.67 16.43 -34.02
CA THR A 57 -2.37 15.16 -34.71
C THR A 57 -2.15 14.02 -33.70
N ALA A 58 -1.44 14.28 -32.60
CA ALA A 58 -1.27 13.31 -31.51
C ALA A 58 -2.62 12.92 -30.88
N ALA A 59 -3.47 13.91 -30.61
CA ALA A 59 -4.80 13.66 -30.03
C ALA A 59 -5.63 12.77 -30.96
N ASP A 60 -5.62 13.05 -32.26
CA ASP A 60 -6.37 12.29 -33.27
C ASP A 60 -5.87 10.82 -33.34
N TYR A 61 -4.56 10.60 -33.35
CA TYR A 61 -3.99 9.24 -33.32
C TYR A 61 -4.32 8.49 -32.02
N LEU A 62 -4.27 9.16 -30.87
CA LEU A 62 -4.67 8.56 -29.60
C LEU A 62 -6.15 8.17 -29.60
N LYS A 63 -7.03 9.03 -30.13
CA LYS A 63 -8.47 8.75 -30.25
C LYS A 63 -8.74 7.55 -31.17
N GLN A 64 -8.06 7.48 -32.31
CA GLN A 64 -8.15 6.32 -33.22
C GLN A 64 -7.65 5.03 -32.55
N ALA A 65 -6.56 5.10 -31.78
CA ALA A 65 -6.04 3.94 -31.04
C ALA A 65 -7.01 3.47 -29.94
N VAL A 66 -7.70 4.40 -29.27
CA VAL A 66 -8.76 4.09 -28.30
C VAL A 66 -9.91 3.36 -28.98
N GLU A 67 -10.40 3.84 -30.12
CA GLU A 67 -11.47 3.17 -30.87
C GLU A 67 -11.07 1.75 -31.29
N LYS A 68 -9.85 1.58 -31.82
CA LYS A 68 -9.35 0.27 -32.23
C LYS A 68 -9.20 -0.69 -31.05
N SER A 69 -8.72 -0.21 -29.91
CA SER A 69 -8.41 -1.06 -28.75
C SER A 69 -9.63 -1.35 -27.87
N TYR A 70 -10.55 -0.40 -27.76
CA TYR A 70 -11.70 -0.44 -26.85
C TYR A 70 -13.05 -0.42 -27.56
N GLY A 71 -13.09 -0.50 -28.90
CA GLY A 71 -14.32 -0.56 -29.71
C GLY A 71 -15.31 -1.62 -29.22
N SER A 72 -14.80 -2.77 -28.77
CA SER A 72 -15.60 -3.88 -28.24
C SER A 72 -16.12 -3.66 -26.81
N LYS A 73 -15.67 -2.62 -26.10
CA LYS A 73 -16.05 -2.32 -24.70
C LYS A 73 -17.21 -1.34 -24.58
N GLY A 74 -17.74 -0.87 -25.70
CA GLY A 74 -18.93 0.00 -25.77
C GLY A 74 -18.59 1.49 -25.80
N ALA A 75 -19.55 2.28 -26.29
CA ALA A 75 -19.37 3.71 -26.58
C ALA A 75 -18.98 4.53 -25.34
N SER A 76 -19.56 4.24 -24.18
CA SER A 76 -19.23 4.94 -22.93
C SER A 76 -17.75 4.81 -22.56
N VAL A 77 -17.13 3.64 -22.75
CA VAL A 77 -15.69 3.44 -22.46
C VAL A 77 -14.82 4.24 -23.43
N ILE A 78 -15.19 4.28 -24.70
CA ILE A 78 -14.49 5.06 -25.72
C ILE A 78 -14.56 6.55 -25.36
N GLU A 79 -15.75 7.06 -25.07
CA GLU A 79 -15.99 8.47 -24.72
C GLU A 79 -15.18 8.89 -23.48
N MET A 80 -15.20 8.09 -22.40
CA MET A 80 -14.40 8.36 -21.20
C MET A 80 -12.90 8.47 -21.52
N ASN A 81 -12.37 7.58 -22.37
CA ASN A 81 -10.95 7.61 -22.76
C ASN A 81 -10.61 8.77 -23.71
N GLN A 82 -11.51 9.11 -24.64
CA GLN A 82 -11.35 10.28 -25.50
C GLN A 82 -11.33 11.57 -24.67
N ARG A 83 -12.21 11.67 -23.67
CA ARG A 83 -12.22 12.78 -22.73
C ARG A 83 -10.95 12.84 -21.87
N ALA A 84 -10.44 11.68 -21.45
CA ALA A 84 -9.16 11.60 -20.74
C ALA A 84 -7.99 12.11 -21.59
N ILE A 85 -7.97 11.86 -22.90
CA ILE A 85 -6.94 12.43 -23.79
C ILE A 85 -7.01 13.96 -23.79
N GLU A 86 -8.20 14.52 -23.99
CA GLU A 86 -8.40 15.98 -24.04
C GLU A 86 -7.96 16.66 -22.75
N LEU A 87 -8.41 16.13 -21.60
CA LEU A 87 -8.05 16.65 -20.30
C LEU A 87 -6.56 16.47 -20.00
N GLY A 88 -5.95 15.35 -20.43
CA GLY A 88 -4.52 15.11 -20.25
C GLY A 88 -3.63 16.12 -20.98
N MET A 89 -4.09 16.63 -22.13
CA MET A 89 -3.39 17.70 -22.86
C MET A 89 -3.67 19.09 -22.27
N ALA A 90 -4.86 19.33 -21.71
CA ALA A 90 -5.29 20.64 -21.25
C ALA A 90 -4.92 20.94 -19.79
N ALA A 91 -4.93 19.93 -18.92
CA ALA A 91 -4.78 20.09 -17.47
C ALA A 91 -3.32 20.13 -16.98
N LEU A 92 -2.34 20.23 -17.90
CA LEU A 92 -0.94 20.36 -17.56
C LEU A 92 -0.67 21.73 -16.91
N HIS A 93 -0.28 21.71 -15.65
CA HIS A 93 0.10 22.91 -14.93
C HIS A 93 1.64 23.05 -14.94
N ARG A 94 2.16 24.07 -15.63
CA ARG A 94 3.59 24.40 -15.59
C ARG A 94 3.92 25.01 -14.24
N VAL A 95 4.89 24.42 -13.54
CA VAL A 95 5.36 24.91 -12.25
C VAL A 95 6.59 25.78 -12.47
N THR A 96 6.53 27.03 -12.00
CA THR A 96 7.72 27.87 -11.92
C THR A 96 8.65 27.34 -10.82
N VAL A 97 9.81 26.81 -11.22
CA VAL A 97 10.82 26.31 -10.28
C VAL A 97 11.50 27.50 -9.58
N PRO A 98 11.41 27.62 -8.24
CA PRO A 98 12.05 28.70 -7.50
C PRO A 98 13.58 28.63 -7.58
N ALA A 99 14.24 29.75 -7.89
CA ALA A 99 15.71 29.79 -8.02
C ALA A 99 16.44 29.36 -6.73
N HIS A 100 15.87 29.68 -5.55
CA HIS A 100 16.44 29.31 -4.26
C HIS A 100 16.51 27.79 -4.03
N TRP A 101 15.77 26.99 -4.80
CA TRP A 101 15.86 25.53 -4.70
C TRP A 101 17.25 25.00 -5.06
N ALA A 102 18.00 25.71 -5.92
CA ALA A 102 19.34 25.29 -6.36
C ALA A 102 20.37 25.25 -5.22
N THR A 103 20.14 26.00 -4.15
CA THR A 103 21.07 26.18 -3.02
C THR A 103 20.53 25.60 -1.71
N LEU A 104 19.45 24.81 -1.76
CA LEU A 104 18.92 24.18 -0.55
C LEU A 104 19.98 23.27 0.08
N GLU A 105 20.13 23.37 1.39
CA GLU A 105 20.99 22.47 2.14
C GLU A 105 20.37 21.08 2.21
N ALA A 106 21.20 20.04 2.05
CA ALA A 106 20.71 18.69 2.24
C ALA A 106 20.22 18.54 3.69
N PRO A 107 19.07 17.90 3.91
CA PRO A 107 18.64 17.61 5.26
C PRO A 107 19.71 16.76 5.95
N ALA A 108 19.90 16.99 7.25
CA ALA A 108 20.79 16.16 8.04
C ALA A 108 20.42 14.67 7.84
N PRO A 109 21.41 13.76 7.79
CA PRO A 109 21.12 12.34 7.71
C PRO A 109 20.18 11.98 8.86
N GLN A 110 19.02 11.41 8.56
CA GLN A 110 18.18 10.84 9.60
C GLN A 110 18.91 9.65 10.20
N ALA A 111 18.79 9.50 11.52
CA ALA A 111 19.27 8.31 12.20
C ALA A 111 18.67 7.07 11.51
N SER A 112 19.53 6.14 11.12
CA SER A 112 19.09 4.84 10.63
C SER A 112 18.28 4.17 11.74
N THR A 113 17.07 3.73 11.42
CA THR A 113 16.37 2.77 12.26
C THR A 113 17.26 1.54 12.43
N LEU A 114 17.31 0.99 13.64
CA LEU A 114 17.94 -0.31 13.86
C LEU A 114 17.17 -1.34 13.04
N MET A 115 17.87 -2.03 12.14
CA MET A 115 17.31 -3.07 11.29
C MET A 115 18.32 -4.20 11.10
N PRO A 116 17.87 -5.45 10.87
CA PRO A 116 18.77 -6.58 10.62
C PRO A 116 19.70 -6.32 9.43
N ASP A 117 20.90 -6.91 9.48
CA ASP A 117 21.93 -6.71 8.45
C ASP A 117 21.43 -7.07 7.04
N PHE A 118 20.71 -8.20 6.91
CA PHE A 118 20.10 -8.59 5.63
C PHE A 118 19.16 -7.51 5.07
N ILE A 119 18.38 -6.86 5.93
CA ILE A 119 17.44 -5.80 5.52
C ILE A 119 18.21 -4.57 5.05
N ARG A 120 19.22 -4.15 5.82
CA ARG A 120 20.02 -2.96 5.56
C ARG A 120 20.89 -3.10 4.31
N ASP A 121 21.57 -4.23 4.18
CA ASP A 121 22.70 -4.38 3.25
C ASP A 121 22.30 -5.10 1.95
N ILE A 122 21.17 -5.81 1.91
CA ILE A 122 20.70 -6.53 0.72
C ILE A 122 19.32 -6.03 0.27
N LEU A 123 18.30 -6.14 1.13
CA LEU A 123 16.92 -5.81 0.75
C LEU A 123 16.75 -4.33 0.39
N GLN A 124 17.25 -3.40 1.21
CA GLN A 124 17.13 -1.96 0.95
C GLN A 124 17.84 -1.52 -0.35
N PRO A 125 19.08 -1.94 -0.64
CA PRO A 125 19.71 -1.69 -1.94
C PRO A 125 18.92 -2.26 -3.12
N MET A 126 18.44 -3.51 -3.04
CA MET A 126 17.61 -4.11 -4.09
C MET A 126 16.33 -3.31 -4.33
N ASN A 127 15.62 -2.95 -3.27
CA ASN A 127 14.38 -2.14 -3.36
C ASN A 127 14.62 -0.74 -3.90
N ARG A 128 15.83 -0.20 -3.77
CA ARG A 128 16.26 1.08 -4.36
C ARG A 128 16.75 0.95 -5.81
N GLN A 129 16.54 -0.20 -6.45
CA GLN A 129 17.01 -0.50 -7.80
C GLN A 129 18.53 -0.43 -7.92
N ARG A 130 19.24 -0.84 -6.86
CA ARG A 130 20.71 -0.89 -6.78
C ARG A 130 21.23 -2.30 -6.50
N GLY A 131 20.45 -3.32 -6.82
CA GLY A 131 20.83 -4.72 -6.64
C GLY A 131 22.09 -5.10 -7.42
N ASP A 132 22.26 -4.58 -8.63
CA ASP A 132 23.45 -4.80 -9.47
C ASP A 132 24.76 -4.25 -8.87
N LEU A 133 24.66 -3.37 -7.87
CA LEU A 133 25.83 -2.84 -7.16
C LEU A 133 26.29 -3.77 -6.01
N LEU A 134 25.51 -4.80 -5.66
CA LEU A 134 25.87 -5.74 -4.62
C LEU A 134 26.98 -6.68 -5.13
N PRO A 135 28.15 -6.73 -4.46
CA PRO A 135 29.17 -7.69 -4.82
C PRO A 135 28.74 -9.11 -4.46
N VAL A 136 29.37 -10.12 -5.07
CA VAL A 136 29.14 -11.54 -4.72
C VAL A 136 29.34 -11.78 -3.21
N SER A 137 30.29 -11.07 -2.59
CA SER A 137 30.56 -11.17 -1.15
C SER A 137 29.43 -10.66 -0.26
N ALA A 138 28.45 -9.91 -0.78
CA ALA A 138 27.25 -9.56 -0.03
C ALA A 138 26.39 -10.78 0.33
N PHE A 139 26.60 -11.90 -0.37
CA PHE A 139 25.86 -13.16 -0.18
C PHE A 139 26.68 -14.23 0.55
N ALA A 140 27.79 -13.86 1.21
CA ALA A 140 28.57 -14.78 2.02
C ALA A 140 27.70 -15.37 3.15
N GLY A 141 27.73 -16.70 3.31
CA GLY A 141 26.85 -17.45 4.21
C GLY A 141 25.46 -17.79 3.63
N MET A 142 25.19 -17.41 2.38
CA MET A 142 23.96 -17.74 1.62
C MET A 142 24.32 -18.33 0.25
N GLU A 143 25.41 -19.09 0.17
CA GLU A 143 25.95 -19.63 -1.09
C GLU A 143 25.00 -20.61 -1.78
N ASP A 144 24.08 -21.21 -1.00
CA ASP A 144 23.04 -22.13 -1.47
C ASP A 144 21.76 -21.42 -1.95
N GLY A 145 21.70 -20.09 -1.83
CA GLY A 145 20.53 -19.28 -2.17
C GLY A 145 19.44 -19.26 -1.08
N THR A 146 19.73 -19.68 0.15
CA THR A 146 18.78 -19.60 1.27
C THR A 146 18.62 -18.16 1.75
N PHE A 147 17.37 -17.70 1.92
CA PHE A 147 17.03 -16.36 2.39
C PHE A 147 16.28 -16.41 3.74
N PRO A 148 16.45 -15.41 4.61
CA PRO A 148 15.68 -15.34 5.84
C PRO A 148 14.19 -15.08 5.57
N SER A 149 13.33 -15.63 6.43
CA SER A 149 11.88 -15.36 6.40
C SER A 149 11.53 -14.00 7.04
N GLY A 150 10.32 -13.50 6.77
CA GLY A 150 9.78 -12.30 7.45
C GLY A 150 10.33 -10.96 6.94
N THR A 151 11.06 -10.96 5.84
CA THR A 151 11.67 -9.73 5.27
C THR A 151 10.64 -8.73 4.75
N ALA A 152 9.48 -9.21 4.27
CA ALA A 152 8.39 -8.37 3.77
C ALA A 152 7.85 -7.36 4.81
N ALA A 153 7.96 -7.66 6.10
CA ALA A 153 7.54 -6.77 7.19
C ALA A 153 8.27 -5.42 7.19
N TRP A 154 9.45 -5.34 6.57
CA TRP A 154 10.31 -4.16 6.50
C TRP A 154 10.08 -3.29 5.26
N GLU A 155 9.24 -3.71 4.31
CA GLU A 155 9.08 -2.98 3.04
C GLU A 155 8.25 -1.70 3.19
N LYS A 156 7.12 -1.78 3.92
CA LYS A 156 6.21 -0.66 4.20
C LYS A 156 5.91 0.20 2.95
N ARG A 157 5.53 -0.47 1.86
CA ARG A 157 5.47 0.08 0.49
C ARG A 157 4.55 1.31 0.34
N GLY A 158 3.44 1.36 1.09
CA GLY A 158 2.51 2.49 1.10
C GLY A 158 1.93 2.83 -0.27
N ILE A 159 1.53 1.80 -1.02
CA ILE A 159 1.12 1.89 -2.44
C ILE A 159 -0.38 2.11 -2.65
N ALA A 160 -1.21 1.93 -1.62
CA ALA A 160 -2.64 2.10 -1.75
C ALA A 160 -3.02 3.58 -1.98
N LEU A 161 -4.05 3.82 -2.80
CA LEU A 161 -4.67 5.16 -2.89
C LEU A 161 -5.55 5.42 -1.67
N GLU A 162 -6.28 4.40 -1.23
CA GLU A 162 -7.17 4.44 -0.09
C GLU A 162 -6.94 3.23 0.81
N VAL A 163 -7.12 3.40 2.11
CA VAL A 163 -7.00 2.35 3.12
C VAL A 163 -8.24 2.37 4.03
N PRO A 164 -8.61 1.23 4.64
CA PRO A 164 -9.74 1.19 5.54
C PRO A 164 -9.43 1.94 6.85
N VAL A 165 -10.41 2.69 7.37
CA VAL A 165 -10.40 3.23 8.73
C VAL A 165 -11.44 2.51 9.58
N TRP A 166 -11.06 2.15 10.81
CA TRP A 166 -11.94 1.43 11.73
C TRP A 166 -12.82 2.36 12.56
N GLN A 167 -14.10 2.03 12.67
CA GLN A 167 -15.10 2.72 13.49
C GLN A 167 -15.61 1.76 14.58
N PRO A 168 -15.17 1.93 15.84
CA PRO A 168 -15.46 0.99 16.92
C PRO A 168 -16.95 0.76 17.17
N ASP A 169 -17.78 1.80 17.06
CA ASP A 169 -19.21 1.74 17.40
C ASP A 169 -19.99 0.77 16.49
N GLY A 170 -19.70 0.79 15.18
CA GLY A 170 -20.32 -0.14 14.23
C GLY A 170 -19.72 -1.54 14.24
N CYS A 171 -18.62 -1.77 14.97
CA CYS A 171 -17.88 -3.04 14.92
C CYS A 171 -18.46 -4.10 15.87
N THR A 172 -18.75 -5.28 15.30
CA THR A 172 -19.26 -6.47 15.99
C THR A 172 -18.15 -7.43 16.46
N GLN A 173 -16.88 -7.11 16.23
CA GLN A 173 -15.71 -7.91 16.63
C GLN A 173 -15.73 -9.36 16.08
N CYS A 174 -16.20 -9.52 14.84
CA CYS A 174 -16.33 -10.82 14.18
C CYS A 174 -15.03 -11.31 13.50
N ASN A 175 -14.04 -10.42 13.33
CA ASN A 175 -12.77 -10.64 12.65
C ASN A 175 -12.85 -11.05 11.16
N GLN A 176 -14.01 -10.96 10.50
CA GLN A 176 -14.13 -11.29 9.07
C GLN A 176 -13.25 -10.41 8.18
N CYS A 177 -13.12 -9.12 8.51
CA CYS A 177 -12.26 -8.19 7.79
C CYS A 177 -10.78 -8.61 7.80
N ALA A 178 -10.28 -9.12 8.95
CA ALA A 178 -8.96 -9.72 9.05
C ALA A 178 -8.90 -11.03 8.26
N PHE A 179 -9.92 -11.89 8.39
CA PHE A 179 -10.03 -13.18 7.72
C PHE A 179 -9.86 -13.10 6.20
N VAL A 180 -10.48 -12.11 5.56
CA VAL A 180 -10.45 -11.94 4.10
C VAL A 180 -9.27 -11.12 3.58
N CYS A 181 -8.44 -10.55 4.46
CA CYS A 181 -7.35 -9.69 4.03
C CYS A 181 -6.26 -10.51 3.31
N PRO A 182 -5.96 -10.20 2.03
CA PRO A 182 -4.97 -10.96 1.27
C PRO A 182 -3.52 -10.63 1.65
N HIS A 183 -3.28 -9.56 2.42
CA HIS A 183 -1.92 -9.11 2.77
C HIS A 183 -1.65 -9.09 4.27
N ALA A 184 -2.57 -9.61 5.09
CA ALA A 184 -2.48 -9.53 6.56
C ALA A 184 -2.31 -8.09 7.11
N ALA A 185 -2.78 -7.08 6.36
CA ALA A 185 -2.68 -5.66 6.70
C ALA A 185 -3.78 -5.17 7.66
N ILE A 186 -4.68 -6.05 8.10
CA ILE A 186 -5.67 -5.78 9.14
C ILE A 186 -5.71 -6.96 10.12
N ARG A 187 -5.55 -6.68 11.41
CA ARG A 187 -5.42 -7.70 12.47
C ARG A 187 -6.21 -7.28 13.70
N PRO A 188 -6.96 -8.21 14.33
CA PRO A 188 -7.51 -7.96 15.64
C PRO A 188 -6.39 -8.04 16.68
N ALA A 189 -6.45 -7.16 17.68
CA ALA A 189 -5.57 -7.14 18.82
C ALA A 189 -6.40 -7.10 20.11
N LEU A 190 -5.86 -7.71 21.16
CA LEU A 190 -6.40 -7.61 22.52
C LEU A 190 -5.41 -6.83 23.37
N LEU A 191 -5.90 -5.81 24.05
CA LEU A 191 -5.16 -5.01 25.02
C LEU A 191 -5.64 -5.37 26.43
N ASN A 192 -4.73 -5.56 27.37
CA ASN A 192 -5.06 -5.52 28.79
C ASN A 192 -5.18 -4.04 29.25
N ALA A 193 -5.52 -3.81 30.53
CA ALA A 193 -5.70 -2.46 31.06
C ALA A 193 -4.43 -1.59 30.96
N GLU A 194 -3.25 -2.14 31.26
CA GLU A 194 -1.98 -1.41 31.21
C GLU A 194 -1.58 -1.03 29.77
N GLU A 195 -1.78 -1.95 28.83
CA GLU A 195 -1.55 -1.70 27.40
C GLU A 195 -2.57 -0.67 26.86
N GLN A 196 -3.80 -0.67 27.37
CA GLN A 196 -4.75 0.36 27.00
C GLN A 196 -4.33 1.75 27.51
N ASP A 197 -3.85 1.83 28.75
CA ASP A 197 -3.45 3.08 29.40
C ASP A 197 -2.17 3.67 28.78
N THR A 198 -1.27 2.81 28.29
CA THR A 198 -0.01 3.20 27.63
C THR A 198 -0.11 3.32 26.11
N ALA A 199 -1.30 3.10 25.54
CA ALA A 199 -1.52 3.14 24.11
C ALA A 199 -1.19 4.51 23.49
N PRO A 200 -0.62 4.55 22.28
CA PRO A 200 -0.33 5.80 21.59
C PRO A 200 -1.62 6.58 21.28
N ALA A 201 -1.49 7.90 21.19
CA ALA A 201 -2.60 8.77 20.82
C ALA A 201 -3.21 8.33 19.48
N GLY A 202 -4.54 8.22 19.43
CA GLY A 202 -5.28 7.76 18.25
C GLY A 202 -5.55 6.26 18.21
N LEU A 203 -4.97 5.45 19.11
CA LEU A 203 -5.40 4.06 19.25
C LEU A 203 -6.83 4.03 19.81
N LEU A 204 -7.77 3.57 18.98
CA LEU A 204 -9.13 3.31 19.40
C LEU A 204 -9.24 1.90 19.96
N SER A 205 -10.06 1.67 20.98
CA SER A 205 -10.39 0.32 21.45
C SER A 205 -11.80 0.28 22.02
N LYS A 206 -12.34 -0.92 22.22
CA LYS A 206 -13.63 -1.13 22.91
C LYS A 206 -13.61 -2.43 23.70
N PRO A 207 -14.44 -2.61 24.75
CA PRO A 207 -14.46 -3.85 25.53
C PRO A 207 -14.61 -5.09 24.64
N ALA A 208 -13.79 -6.12 24.87
CA ALA A 208 -13.78 -7.32 24.06
C ALA A 208 -14.98 -8.24 24.37
N GLN A 209 -15.75 -8.60 23.34
CA GLN A 209 -16.88 -9.50 23.45
C GLN A 209 -16.40 -10.95 23.51
N GLY A 210 -16.62 -11.60 24.65
CA GLY A 210 -16.24 -13.00 24.88
C GLY A 210 -14.81 -13.19 25.41
N ALA A 211 -14.09 -12.12 25.73
CA ALA A 211 -12.81 -12.15 26.41
C ALA A 211 -12.85 -11.10 27.53
N LYS A 212 -13.21 -11.54 28.74
CA LYS A 212 -13.26 -10.64 29.92
C LYS A 212 -11.86 -10.07 30.17
N ASP A 213 -11.81 -8.86 30.70
CA ASP A 213 -10.57 -8.15 31.06
C ASP A 213 -9.72 -7.64 29.88
N TYR A 214 -10.19 -7.82 28.64
CA TYR A 214 -9.52 -7.31 27.45
C TYR A 214 -10.32 -6.24 26.71
N HIS A 215 -9.59 -5.37 26.02
CA HIS A 215 -10.09 -4.41 25.05
C HIS A 215 -9.71 -4.87 23.64
N TYR A 216 -10.68 -4.84 22.74
CA TYR A 216 -10.53 -5.15 21.33
C TYR A 216 -10.08 -3.90 20.56
N HIS A 217 -9.02 -4.05 19.78
CA HIS A 217 -8.58 -3.10 18.77
C HIS A 217 -8.52 -3.80 17.41
N LEU A 218 -8.90 -3.11 16.34
CA LEU A 218 -8.68 -3.58 14.98
C LEU A 218 -7.55 -2.77 14.36
N ALA A 219 -6.34 -3.35 14.39
CA ALA A 219 -5.14 -2.74 13.84
C ALA A 219 -5.15 -2.80 12.32
N ILE A 220 -4.78 -1.70 11.67
CA ILE A 220 -4.70 -1.59 10.21
C ILE A 220 -3.34 -0.99 9.86
N SER A 221 -2.56 -1.67 9.02
CA SER A 221 -1.29 -1.16 8.51
C SER A 221 -1.56 -0.25 7.31
N PRO A 222 -1.39 1.08 7.40
CA PRO A 222 -1.55 1.95 6.26
C PRO A 222 -0.47 1.69 5.19
N LEU A 223 0.72 1.23 5.59
CA LEU A 223 1.86 1.08 4.70
C LEU A 223 1.96 -0.30 4.04
N ASP A 224 1.20 -1.29 4.53
CA ASP A 224 1.15 -2.63 3.92
C ASP A 224 -0.20 -2.94 3.27
N CYS A 225 -1.21 -2.09 3.46
CA CYS A 225 -2.49 -2.22 2.78
C CYS A 225 -2.33 -1.99 1.27
N SER A 226 -2.97 -2.85 0.47
CA SER A 226 -3.04 -2.72 -0.99
C SER A 226 -4.28 -1.95 -1.48
N GLY A 227 -5.17 -1.52 -0.58
CA GLY A 227 -6.36 -0.74 -0.91
C GLY A 227 -7.45 -1.51 -1.66
N CYS A 228 -7.47 -2.84 -1.59
CA CYS A 228 -8.40 -3.68 -2.36
C CYS A 228 -9.88 -3.59 -1.94
N GLY A 229 -10.20 -3.06 -0.76
CA GLY A 229 -11.59 -2.91 -0.30
C GLY A 229 -12.28 -4.18 0.23
N ASN A 230 -11.70 -5.38 0.04
CA ASN A 230 -12.31 -6.66 0.45
C ASN A 230 -12.81 -6.67 1.91
N CYS A 231 -12.04 -6.09 2.83
CA CYS A 231 -12.40 -6.03 4.25
C CYS A 231 -13.62 -5.15 4.55
N VAL A 232 -13.84 -4.10 3.74
CA VAL A 232 -15.00 -3.20 3.85
C VAL A 232 -16.22 -3.88 3.27
N GLU A 233 -16.08 -4.50 2.09
CA GLU A 233 -17.16 -5.22 1.41
C GLU A 233 -17.65 -6.43 2.22
N SER A 234 -16.72 -7.20 2.80
CA SER A 234 -17.06 -8.35 3.63
C SER A 234 -17.60 -7.97 5.00
N CYS A 235 -17.58 -6.68 5.39
CA CYS A 235 -17.97 -6.26 6.72
C CYS A 235 -19.49 -6.43 6.93
N PRO A 236 -19.95 -7.25 7.89
CA PRO A 236 -21.38 -7.44 8.13
C PRO A 236 -22.13 -6.16 8.50
N SER A 237 -21.42 -5.16 9.05
CA SER A 237 -21.97 -3.87 9.45
C SER A 237 -22.13 -2.86 8.30
N ARG A 238 -21.83 -3.24 7.04
CA ARG A 238 -22.06 -2.47 5.80
C ARG A 238 -21.68 -0.98 5.90
N GLY A 239 -20.38 -0.69 5.99
CA GLY A 239 -19.86 0.69 6.03
C GLY A 239 -19.92 1.40 7.39
N LYS A 240 -20.56 0.80 8.41
CA LYS A 240 -20.60 1.37 9.77
C LYS A 240 -19.36 1.11 10.61
N ALA A 241 -18.56 0.08 10.26
CA ALA A 241 -17.39 -0.32 11.04
C ALA A 241 -16.07 -0.07 10.29
N LEU A 242 -16.12 -0.03 8.96
CA LEU A 242 -14.96 0.18 8.10
C LEU A 242 -15.37 1.04 6.92
N GLN A 243 -14.55 2.03 6.59
CA GLN A 243 -14.73 2.90 5.42
C GLN A 243 -13.37 3.12 4.75
N MET A 244 -13.35 3.20 3.42
CA MET A 244 -12.14 3.55 2.69
C MET A 244 -11.92 5.06 2.77
N VAL A 245 -10.71 5.48 3.10
CA VAL A 245 -10.27 6.88 3.13
C VAL A 245 -8.91 7.00 2.47
N SER A 246 -8.51 8.21 2.06
CA SER A 246 -7.19 8.46 1.48
C SER A 246 -6.07 7.92 2.37
N LEU A 247 -5.09 7.23 1.77
CA LEU A 247 -3.88 6.76 2.47
C LEU A 247 -3.18 7.89 3.21
N ASP A 248 -3.07 9.07 2.60
CA ASP A 248 -2.36 10.21 3.20
C ASP A 248 -2.98 10.64 4.54
N SER A 249 -4.31 10.50 4.69
CA SER A 249 -4.99 10.77 5.95
C SER A 249 -4.66 9.78 7.07
N GLN A 250 -4.15 8.59 6.72
CA GLN A 250 -3.90 7.48 7.64
C GLN A 250 -2.41 7.13 7.79
N ARG A 251 -1.48 7.75 7.04
CA ARG A 251 -0.04 7.48 7.17
C ARG A 251 0.48 7.68 8.60
N ALA A 252 -0.07 8.65 9.33
CA ALA A 252 0.28 8.92 10.72
C ALA A 252 -0.13 7.79 11.69
N MET A 253 -0.93 6.81 11.25
CA MET A 253 -1.33 5.65 12.06
C MET A 253 -0.31 4.51 12.03
N ALA A 254 0.80 4.63 11.29
CA ALA A 254 1.84 3.60 11.27
C ALA A 254 2.39 3.25 12.68
N PRO A 255 2.67 4.23 13.58
CA PRO A 255 3.08 3.90 14.95
C PRO A 255 2.01 3.18 15.78
N VAL A 256 0.72 3.41 15.51
CA VAL A 256 -0.39 2.71 16.17
C VAL A 256 -0.41 1.23 15.74
N TRP A 257 -0.16 0.97 14.45
CA TRP A 257 0.04 -0.39 13.94
C TRP A 257 1.24 -1.07 14.62
N ASP A 258 2.38 -0.39 14.70
CA ASP A 258 3.59 -0.95 15.30
C ASP A 258 3.39 -1.26 16.79
N TYR A 259 2.69 -0.38 17.52
CA TYR A 259 2.28 -0.64 18.91
C TYR A 259 1.42 -1.89 19.03
N ALA A 260 0.42 -2.06 18.16
CA ALA A 260 -0.47 -3.22 18.17
C ALA A 260 0.28 -4.53 17.89
N LEU A 261 1.31 -4.52 17.04
CA LEU A 261 2.18 -5.68 16.82
C LEU A 261 3.14 -5.96 17.99
N GLY A 262 3.48 -4.93 18.77
CA GLY A 262 4.37 -5.02 19.93
C GLY A 262 3.67 -5.42 21.24
N LEU A 263 2.34 -5.60 21.24
CA LEU A 263 1.59 -6.04 22.41
C LEU A 263 2.10 -7.38 22.93
N ALA A 264 2.02 -7.58 24.25
CA ALA A 264 2.44 -8.83 24.85
C ALA A 264 1.59 -9.99 24.31
N PRO A 265 2.19 -11.17 24.04
CA PRO A 265 1.46 -12.35 23.60
C PRO A 265 0.36 -12.71 24.60
N LYS A 266 -0.83 -13.03 24.07
CA LYS A 266 -2.01 -13.43 24.85
C LYS A 266 -2.50 -14.78 24.36
N ASP A 267 -2.98 -15.59 25.27
CA ASP A 267 -3.68 -16.81 24.92
C ASP A 267 -4.94 -16.47 24.12
N ASN A 268 -5.19 -17.21 23.04
CA ASN A 268 -6.40 -17.03 22.25
C ASN A 268 -7.64 -17.39 23.08
N PRO A 269 -8.53 -16.43 23.40
CA PRO A 269 -9.69 -16.71 24.23
C PRO A 269 -10.81 -17.45 23.46
N PHE A 270 -10.61 -17.72 22.17
CA PHE A 270 -11.58 -18.37 21.30
C PHE A 270 -11.01 -19.66 20.69
N ARG A 271 -11.90 -20.50 20.19
CA ARG A 271 -11.50 -21.69 19.42
C ARG A 271 -10.85 -21.27 18.10
N LYS A 272 -9.57 -21.63 17.93
CA LYS A 272 -8.77 -21.43 16.72
C LYS A 272 -9.43 -21.95 15.43
N THR A 273 -10.32 -22.94 15.51
CA THR A 273 -11.08 -23.48 14.37
C THR A 273 -12.31 -22.66 13.96
N THR A 274 -12.55 -21.51 14.58
CA THR A 274 -13.64 -20.58 14.21
C THR A 274 -13.10 -19.40 13.43
N VAL A 275 -13.94 -18.74 12.63
CA VAL A 275 -13.54 -17.51 11.91
C VAL A 275 -13.00 -16.47 12.89
N LYS A 276 -13.70 -16.20 13.99
CA LYS A 276 -13.23 -15.22 14.98
C LYS A 276 -11.92 -15.63 15.64
N GLY A 277 -11.83 -16.87 16.12
CA GLY A 277 -10.67 -17.35 16.87
C GLY A 277 -9.41 -17.50 16.02
N SER A 278 -9.53 -18.00 14.77
CA SER A 278 -8.37 -18.14 13.88
C SER A 278 -7.62 -16.81 13.65
N GLN A 279 -8.32 -15.68 13.74
CA GLN A 279 -7.74 -14.37 13.47
C GLN A 279 -7.01 -13.73 14.65
N PHE A 280 -7.13 -14.30 15.86
CA PHE A 280 -6.26 -13.93 16.99
C PHE A 280 -4.91 -14.65 16.97
N GLU A 281 -4.74 -15.63 16.08
CA GLU A 281 -3.44 -16.26 15.84
C GLU A 281 -2.59 -15.38 14.92
N THR A 282 -1.28 -15.32 15.19
CA THR A 282 -0.33 -14.60 14.36
C THR A 282 -0.31 -15.16 12.94
N PRO A 283 -0.60 -14.36 11.89
CA PRO A 283 -0.39 -14.79 10.52
C PRO A 283 1.11 -14.88 10.23
N LEU A 284 1.58 -16.03 9.71
CA LEU A 284 2.98 -16.21 9.32
C LEU A 284 3.22 -16.03 7.81
N LEU A 285 2.17 -15.62 7.08
CA LEU A 285 2.25 -15.12 5.71
C LEU A 285 1.63 -13.71 5.69
N GLU A 286 2.47 -12.71 5.47
CA GLU A 286 2.10 -11.30 5.52
C GLU A 286 2.79 -10.51 4.39
N PHE A 287 2.10 -9.46 3.92
CA PHE A 287 2.65 -8.43 3.02
C PHE A 287 3.28 -8.94 1.72
N SER A 288 2.76 -10.03 1.15
CA SER A 288 3.29 -10.60 -0.08
C SER A 288 3.16 -9.65 -1.28
N GLY A 289 3.93 -9.92 -2.33
CA GLY A 289 3.87 -9.20 -3.61
C GLY A 289 2.62 -9.46 -4.45
N ALA A 290 1.63 -10.22 -3.93
CA ALA A 290 0.42 -10.57 -4.66
C ALA A 290 -0.45 -9.34 -4.99
N CYS A 291 -1.28 -9.47 -6.03
CA CYS A 291 -2.20 -8.43 -6.48
C CYS A 291 -3.12 -7.93 -5.36
N ALA A 292 -3.56 -6.67 -5.45
CA ALA A 292 -4.64 -6.14 -4.62
C ALA A 292 -5.90 -6.99 -4.79
N GLY A 293 -6.39 -7.59 -3.70
CA GLY A 293 -7.57 -8.47 -3.74
C GLY A 293 -7.28 -9.89 -4.22
N CYS A 294 -6.03 -10.35 -4.18
CA CYS A 294 -5.66 -11.72 -4.55
C CYS A 294 -6.55 -12.77 -3.85
N GLY A 295 -7.02 -13.75 -4.62
CA GLY A 295 -7.87 -14.83 -4.11
C GLY A 295 -7.13 -15.99 -3.46
N GLU A 296 -5.79 -16.05 -3.55
CA GLU A 296 -5.00 -17.19 -3.05
C GLU A 296 -4.52 -16.95 -1.60
N THR A 297 -3.95 -15.79 -1.34
CA THR A 297 -3.25 -15.50 -0.09
C THR A 297 -4.12 -15.50 1.17
N PRO A 298 -5.44 -15.19 1.16
CA PRO A 298 -6.29 -15.38 2.34
C PRO A 298 -6.32 -16.84 2.82
N TYR A 299 -6.31 -17.80 1.88
CA TYR A 299 -6.27 -19.23 2.21
C TYR A 299 -4.92 -19.63 2.80
N ALA A 300 -3.82 -19.28 2.12
CA ALA A 300 -2.47 -19.59 2.59
C ALA A 300 -2.20 -18.98 3.96
N ARG A 301 -2.58 -17.72 4.18
CA ARG A 301 -2.50 -17.05 5.48
C ARG A 301 -3.27 -17.79 6.56
N LEU A 302 -4.51 -18.21 6.29
CA LEU A 302 -5.30 -18.98 7.25
C LEU A 302 -4.63 -20.32 7.60
N ILE A 303 -4.04 -21.02 6.63
CA ILE A 303 -3.29 -22.26 6.88
C ILE A 303 -2.13 -21.98 7.85
N THR A 304 -1.37 -20.89 7.65
CA THR A 304 -0.30 -20.51 8.58
C THR A 304 -0.82 -20.19 9.99
N GLN A 305 -1.99 -19.54 10.09
CA GLN A 305 -2.60 -19.27 11.38
C GLN A 305 -2.97 -20.56 12.09
N LEU A 306 -3.39 -21.61 11.37
CA LEU A 306 -3.80 -22.89 11.95
C LEU A 306 -2.63 -23.83 12.29
N PHE A 307 -1.61 -23.91 11.42
CA PHE A 307 -0.56 -24.94 11.47
C PHE A 307 0.86 -24.42 11.22
N GLY A 308 1.03 -23.10 11.12
CA GLY A 308 2.28 -22.46 10.70
C GLY A 308 3.49 -22.72 11.61
N ASP A 309 3.24 -23.02 12.89
CA ASP A 309 4.26 -23.31 13.91
C ASP A 309 5.07 -24.59 13.64
N ARG A 310 4.55 -25.48 12.79
CA ARG A 310 5.11 -26.82 12.57
C ARG A 310 4.94 -27.36 11.15
N MET A 311 4.56 -26.49 10.21
CA MET A 311 4.37 -26.89 8.81
C MET A 311 5.65 -26.70 8.00
N LEU A 312 5.82 -27.56 6.99
CA LEU A 312 6.79 -27.37 5.90
C LEU A 312 6.00 -27.17 4.61
N ILE A 313 6.42 -26.22 3.78
CA ILE A 313 5.76 -25.90 2.52
C ILE A 313 6.67 -26.30 1.36
N ALA A 314 6.18 -27.24 0.53
CA ALA A 314 6.72 -27.49 -0.80
C ALA A 314 5.81 -26.79 -1.82
N ASN A 315 6.31 -25.75 -2.47
CA ASN A 315 5.50 -24.87 -3.31
C ASN A 315 5.88 -25.04 -4.79
N ALA A 316 4.88 -25.29 -5.64
CA ALA A 316 5.11 -25.41 -7.08
C ALA A 316 5.37 -24.03 -7.71
N PRO A 317 6.14 -23.95 -8.81
CA PRO A 317 6.30 -22.69 -9.55
C PRO A 317 4.95 -22.14 -10.01
N GLY A 318 4.69 -20.87 -9.74
CA GLY A 318 3.43 -20.20 -10.10
C GLY A 318 3.23 -18.88 -9.35
N CYS A 319 2.00 -18.36 -9.31
CA CYS A 319 1.70 -17.14 -8.54
C CYS A 319 1.97 -17.30 -7.04
N SER A 320 1.93 -18.53 -6.53
CA SER A 320 2.18 -18.82 -5.13
C SER A 320 3.67 -18.79 -4.76
N SER A 321 4.60 -18.89 -5.72
CA SER A 321 6.06 -18.99 -5.50
C SER A 321 6.78 -17.66 -5.64
#